data_AF-A0A9X9F1B5-F1
#
_entry.id   AF-A0A9X9F1B5-F1
#
_cell.length_a   1.000
_cell.length_b   1.000
_cell.length_c   1.000
_cell.angle_alpha   90.00
_cell.angle_beta   90.00
_cell.angle_gamma   90.00
#
_symmetry.space_group_name_H-M   'P 1'
#
loop_
_entity.id
_entity.type
_entity.pdbx_description
1 polymer ?
#
loop_
_entity_poly.entity_id
_entity_poly.type
_entity_poly.pdbx_seq_one_letter_code
_entity_poly.pdbx_strand_id
1 'polypeptide(L)'
;AVAGGARFMSAYPITPASEIMEYLIKKLPKVGGTVIQTEDEIAACTMAIGANYAGVRTLTASAGPGLSLMMEAIGLAGITET
;
A
#
# COMPACT_ATOMS: atom_id res chain seq x y z
N ALA A 1 -3.51 -6.42 8.50
CA ALA A 1 -2.47 -6.61 7.47
C ALA A 1 -1.80 -7.99 7.56
N VAL A 2 -0.88 -8.22 8.50
CA VAL A 2 -0.07 -9.48 8.57
C VAL A 2 -0.93 -10.74 8.74
N ALA A 3 -1.84 -10.76 9.72
CA ALA A 3 -2.76 -11.88 9.94
C ALA A 3 -3.73 -12.11 8.77
N GLY A 4 -4.06 -11.05 8.04
CA GLY A 4 -4.92 -11.11 6.85
C GLY A 4 -4.20 -11.59 5.58
N GLY A 5 -2.95 -12.05 5.68
CA GLY A 5 -2.23 -12.63 4.55
C GLY A 5 -1.53 -11.62 3.63
N ALA A 6 -1.49 -10.32 3.97
CA ALA A 6 -0.78 -9.35 3.15
C ALA A 6 0.73 -9.63 3.13
N ARG A 7 1.34 -9.53 1.95
CA ARG A 7 2.79 -9.75 1.71
C ARG A 7 3.47 -8.58 1.01
N PHE A 8 2.72 -7.54 0.66
CA PHE A 8 3.31 -6.34 0.07
C PHE A 8 2.66 -5.09 0.68
N MET A 9 3.47 -4.05 0.84
CA MET A 9 3.00 -2.71 1.16
C MET A 9 3.84 -1.69 0.39
N SER A 10 3.18 -0.77 -0.31
CA SER A 10 3.78 0.42 -0.89
C SER A 10 3.14 1.65 -0.23
N ALA A 11 3.94 2.57 0.30
CA ALA A 11 3.40 3.73 1.01
C ALA A 11 4.38 4.91 0.99
N TYR A 12 3.80 6.11 1.06
CA TYR A 12 4.49 7.36 1.29
C TYR A 12 4.28 7.82 2.76
N PRO A 13 5.32 8.26 3.47
CA PRO A 13 5.19 8.67 4.87
C PRO A 13 4.40 9.99 5.00
N ILE A 14 3.21 9.90 5.60
CA ILE A 14 2.35 11.05 5.94
C ILE A 14 1.72 10.84 7.33
N THR A 15 1.79 11.84 8.21
CA THR A 15 1.21 11.76 9.55
C THR A 15 -0.32 11.78 9.49
N PRO A 16 -1.05 10.92 10.23
CA PRO A 16 -0.60 9.91 11.21
C PRO A 16 -0.39 8.48 10.65
N ALA A 17 -0.44 8.29 9.32
CA ALA A 17 -0.34 6.96 8.71
C ALA A 17 1.07 6.35 8.74
N SER A 18 2.13 7.17 8.90
CA SER A 18 3.53 6.71 8.90
C SER A 18 3.83 5.58 9.89
N GLU A 19 3.18 5.58 11.07
CA GLU A 19 3.39 4.54 12.09
C GLU A 19 3.03 3.13 11.59
N ILE A 20 2.05 3.03 10.68
CA ILE A 20 1.64 1.76 10.06
C ILE A 20 2.78 1.21 9.21
N MET A 21 3.42 2.08 8.42
CA MET A 21 4.55 1.72 7.57
C MET A 21 5.75 1.28 8.41
N GLU A 22 6.11 2.05 9.45
CA GLU A 22 7.21 1.72 10.35
C GLU A 22 7.01 0.40 11.07
N TYR A 23 5.77 0.09 11.47
CA TYR A 23 5.41 -1.20 12.05
C TYR A 23 5.57 -2.33 11.03
N LEU A 24 5.06 -2.15 9.81
CA LEU A 24 5.04 -3.20 8.80
C LEU A 24 6.42 -3.47 8.19
N ILE A 25 7.31 -2.49 8.11
CA ILE A 25 8.72 -2.68 7.73
C ILE A 25 9.38 -3.73 8.64
N LYS A 26 9.05 -3.74 9.93
CA LYS A 26 9.62 -4.68 10.91
C LYS A 26 8.93 -6.05 10.92
N LYS A 27 7.72 -6.17 10.36
CA LYS A 27 6.85 -7.35 10.50
C LYS A 27 6.65 -8.14 9.20
N LEU A 28 6.44 -7.47 8.07
CA LEU A 28 6.21 -8.13 6.78
C LEU A 28 7.39 -9.01 6.33
N PRO A 29 8.67 -8.58 6.46
CA PRO A 29 9.81 -9.43 6.10
C PRO A 29 9.85 -10.77 6.86
N LYS A 30 9.33 -10.81 8.09
CA LYS A 30 9.29 -12.03 8.91
C LYS A 30 8.30 -13.08 8.41
N VAL A 31 7.38 -12.70 7.52
CA VAL A 31 6.38 -13.60 6.92
C VAL A 31 6.54 -13.69 5.40
N GLY A 32 7.73 -13.33 4.88
CA GLY A 32 8.04 -13.37 3.45
C GLY A 32 7.40 -12.24 2.63
N GLY A 33 7.07 -11.11 3.26
CA GLY A 33 6.56 -9.92 2.59
C GLY A 33 7.55 -8.75 2.58
N THR A 34 7.22 -7.71 1.81
CA THR A 34 8.09 -6.54 1.60
C THR A 34 7.32 -5.24 1.81
N VAL A 35 8.03 -4.22 2.29
CA VAL A 35 7.54 -2.83 2.30
C VAL A 35 8.43 -1.99 1.41
N ILE A 36 7.82 -1.17 0.55
CA ILE A 36 8.50 -0.20 -0.31
C ILE A 36 8.02 1.20 0.07
N GLN A 37 8.98 2.10 0.33
CA GLN A 37 8.71 3.53 0.38
C GLN A 37 8.63 4.05 -1.05
N THR A 38 7.50 4.63 -1.41
CA THR A 38 7.32 5.29 -2.70
C THR A 38 7.61 6.77 -2.59
N GLU A 39 7.72 7.43 -3.75
CA GLU A 39 7.98 8.85 -3.90
C GLU A 39 6.79 9.73 -3.53
N ASP A 40 5.57 9.24 -3.74
CA ASP A 40 4.30 9.89 -3.42
C ASP A 40 3.16 8.86 -3.26
N GLU A 41 1.96 9.35 -2.94
CA GLU A 41 0.77 8.53 -2.79
C GLU A 41 0.19 7.95 -4.09
N ILE A 42 0.47 8.56 -5.24
CA ILE A 42 0.04 8.04 -6.54
C ILE A 42 0.83 6.77 -6.86
N ALA A 43 2.15 6.83 -6.70
CA ALA A 43 3.05 5.69 -6.82
C ALA A 43 2.72 4.62 -5.77
N ALA A 44 2.40 5.03 -4.52
CA ALA A 44 2.00 4.09 -3.47
C ALA A 44 0.78 3.24 -3.89
N CYS A 45 -0.28 3.89 -4.39
CA CYS A 45 -1.53 3.22 -4.73
C CYS A 45 -1.40 2.39 -6.00
N THR A 46 -0.80 2.94 -7.06
CA THR A 46 -0.61 2.22 -8.33
C THR A 46 0.32 1.01 -8.18
N MET A 47 1.38 1.11 -7.38
CA MET A 47 2.25 -0.03 -7.05
C MET A 47 1.51 -1.10 -6.24
N ALA A 48 0.61 -0.69 -5.32
CA ALA A 48 -0.21 -1.64 -4.59
C ALA A 48 -1.16 -2.39 -5.54
N ILE A 49 -1.85 -1.70 -6.44
CA ILE A 49 -2.73 -2.31 -7.45
C ILE A 49 -1.95 -3.27 -8.35
N GLY A 50 -0.77 -2.86 -8.84
CA GLY A 50 0.09 -3.73 -9.64
C GLY A 50 0.55 -4.99 -8.89
N ALA A 51 0.85 -4.87 -7.59
CA ALA A 51 1.18 -6.03 -6.76
C ALA A 51 -0.03 -6.97 -6.57
N ASN A 52 -1.25 -6.44 -6.46
CA ASN A 52 -2.46 -7.25 -6.41
C ASN A 52 -2.67 -7.99 -7.74
N TYR A 53 -2.53 -7.29 -8.86
CA TYR A 53 -2.63 -7.87 -10.19
C TYR A 53 -1.64 -9.03 -10.40
N ALA A 54 -0.45 -8.94 -9.81
CA ALA A 54 0.56 -10.01 -9.81
C ALA A 54 0.24 -11.19 -8.86
N GLY A 55 -0.90 -11.17 -8.16
CA GLY A 55 -1.38 -12.23 -7.27
C GLY A 55 -0.99 -12.09 -5.80
N VAL A 56 -0.46 -10.93 -5.39
CA VAL A 56 -0.02 -10.70 -4.01
C VAL A 56 -1.03 -9.84 -3.25
N ARG A 57 -1.53 -10.37 -2.13
CA ARG A 57 -2.35 -9.55 -1.21
C ARG A 57 -1.52 -8.38 -0.67
N THR A 58 -1.96 -7.18 -0.96
CA THR A 58 -1.25 -5.93 -0.71
C THR A 58 -2.08 -4.94 0.08
N LEU A 59 -1.44 -3.89 0.60
CA LEU A 59 -2.10 -2.72 1.16
C LEU A 59 -1.24 -1.47 0.97
N THR A 60 -1.87 -0.30 1.05
CA THR A 60 -1.20 0.98 1.28
C THR A 60 -1.81 1.66 2.51
N ALA A 61 -1.17 2.71 3.02
CA ALA A 61 -1.66 3.52 4.13
C ALA A 61 -1.33 4.99 3.85
N SER A 62 -2.29 5.88 4.07
CA SER A 62 -2.14 7.31 3.84
C SER A 62 -3.10 8.13 4.74
N ALA A 63 -3.06 9.45 4.64
CA ALA A 63 -3.92 10.41 5.34
C ALA A 63 -4.73 11.26 4.35
N GLY A 64 -5.55 12.20 4.84
CA GLY A 64 -6.52 12.95 4.03
C GLY A 64 -6.00 13.53 2.70
N PRO A 65 -4.86 14.28 2.69
CA PRO A 65 -4.28 14.80 1.46
C PRO A 65 -3.89 13.69 0.47
N GLY A 66 -3.22 12.65 0.98
CA GLY A 66 -2.78 11.53 0.17
C GLY A 66 -3.93 10.68 -0.37
N LEU A 67 -5.01 10.48 0.38
CA LEU A 67 -6.22 9.82 -0.11
C LEU A 67 -6.82 10.56 -1.32
N SER A 68 -6.77 11.89 -1.32
CA SER A 68 -7.24 12.70 -2.45
C SER A 68 -6.41 12.44 -3.71
N LEU A 69 -5.09 12.25 -3.56
CA LEU A 69 -4.19 11.88 -4.66
C LEU A 69 -4.42 10.45 -5.17
N MET A 70 -4.88 9.54 -4.31
CA MET A 70 -5.14 8.14 -4.67
C MET A 70 -6.47 7.93 -5.42
N MET A 71 -7.36 8.94 -5.49
CA MET A 71 -8.73 8.74 -6.01
C MET A 71 -8.80 8.17 -7.42
N GLU A 72 -7.92 8.61 -8.33
CA GLU A 72 -7.87 8.10 -9.70
C GLU A 72 -7.51 6.61 -9.73
N ALA A 73 -6.48 6.23 -8.97
CA ALA A 73 -6.02 4.85 -8.87
C ALA A 73 -7.05 3.93 -8.18
N ILE A 74 -7.78 4.44 -7.17
CA ILE A 74 -8.88 3.70 -6.55
C ILE A 74 -10.03 3.49 -7.54
N GLY A 75 -10.35 4.49 -8.36
CA GLY A 75 -11.31 4.35 -9.44
C GLY A 75 -10.89 3.28 -10.46
N LEU A 76 -9.61 3.25 -10.82
CA LEU A 76 -9.02 2.21 -11.65
C LEU A 76 -9.18 0.82 -11.02
N ALA A 77 -8.80 0.64 -9.75
CA ALA A 77 -8.93 -0.64 -9.05
C ALA A 77 -10.39 -1.13 -9.02
N GLY A 78 -11.34 -0.22 -8.80
CA GLY A 78 -12.76 -0.54 -8.79
C GLY A 78 -13.32 -0.97 -10.15
N ILE A 79 -12.88 -0.35 -11.27
CA ILE A 79 -13.34 -0.77 -12.60
C ILE A 79 -12.67 -2.06 -13.08
N THR A 80 -11.43 -2.33 -12.65
CA THR A 80 -10.69 -3.53 -13.04
C THR A 80 -10.91 -4.71 -12.09
N GLU A 81 -11.61 -4.53 -10.97
CA GLU A 81 -11.81 -5.52 -9.91
C GLU A 81 -10.47 -6.14 -9.44
N THR A 82 -9.45 -5.27 -9.29
CA THR A 82 -8.06 -5.65 -8.98
C THR A 82 -7.62 -5.09 -7.64
#